data_AF-A0A522ECQ8-F1
#
_entry.id   AF-A0A522ECQ8-F1
#
_cell.length_a   1.000
_cell.length_b   1.000
_cell.length_c   1.000
_cell.angle_alpha   90.00
_cell.angle_beta   90.00
_cell.angle_gamma   90.00
#
_symmetry.space_group_name_H-M   'P 1'
#
loop_
_entity.id
_entity.type
_entity.pdbx_description
1 polymer ?
#
loop_
_entity_poly.entity_id
_entity_poly.type
_entity_poly.pdbx_seq_one_letter_code
_entity_poly.pdbx_strand_id
1 'polypeptide(L)'
;MDVKASARIIFLLAAIYDFGLGVLFALFYPAIFSYLSIPSTNSPQYVVGGAVLIALFGVGFYFLYKNVDRNHDLYILGILFKLSYVLMAVYFYFIAKSLHPVFALFAIPDALILIPLILFYKKIYG
;
A
#
# COMPACT_ATOMS: atom_id res chain seq x y z
N MET A 1 -3.36 -25.79 -1.34
CA MET A 1 -2.26 -24.90 -0.92
C MET A 1 -2.60 -24.39 0.48
N ASP A 2 -1.66 -24.40 1.43
CA ASP A 2 -1.88 -23.88 2.78
C ASP A 2 -2.21 -22.37 2.71
N VAL A 3 -3.30 -21.96 3.35
CA VAL A 3 -3.76 -20.56 3.37
C VAL A 3 -2.70 -19.67 4.01
N LYS A 4 -2.00 -20.16 5.05
CA LYS A 4 -0.93 -19.39 5.69
C LYS A 4 0.27 -19.22 4.78
N ALA A 5 0.69 -20.28 4.09
CA ALA A 5 1.75 -20.19 3.07
C ALA A 5 1.39 -19.18 1.95
N SER A 6 0.14 -19.19 1.50
CA SER A 6 -0.38 -18.27 0.49
C SER A 6 -0.36 -16.82 0.99
N ALA A 7 -0.85 -16.59 2.21
CA ALA A 7 -0.85 -15.27 2.84
C ALA A 7 0.56 -14.71 3.00
N ARG A 8 1.53 -15.54 3.40
CA ARG A 8 2.94 -15.14 3.52
C ARG A 8 3.51 -14.65 2.20
N ILE A 9 3.22 -15.32 1.08
CA ILE A 9 3.68 -14.86 -0.24
C ILE A 9 3.10 -13.47 -0.55
N ILE A 10 1.80 -13.27 -0.31
CA ILE A 10 1.15 -11.98 -0.53
C ILE A 10 1.74 -10.88 0.35
N PHE A 11 2.02 -11.19 1.62
CA PHE A 11 2.68 -10.25 2.52
C PHE A 11 4.09 -9.89 2.08
N LEU A 12 4.85 -10.84 1.54
CA LEU A 12 6.18 -10.54 1.01
C LEU A 12 6.10 -9.64 -0.22
N LEU A 13 5.14 -9.90 -1.13
CA LEU A 13 4.92 -9.05 -2.31
C LEU A 13 4.50 -7.64 -1.90
N ALA A 14 3.56 -7.51 -0.96
CA ALA A 14 3.12 -6.23 -0.41
C ALA A 14 4.29 -5.48 0.26
N ALA A 15 5.11 -6.19 1.03
CA ALA A 15 6.28 -5.62 1.69
C ALA A 15 7.27 -5.03 0.70
N ILE A 16 7.65 -5.80 -0.34
CA ILE A 16 8.59 -5.35 -1.37
C ILE A 16 8.01 -4.16 -2.15
N TYR A 17 6.73 -4.25 -2.53
CA TYR A 17 6.04 -3.21 -3.28
C TYR A 17 5.94 -1.90 -2.49
N ASP A 18 5.38 -1.93 -1.28
CA ASP A 18 5.16 -0.72 -0.47
C ASP A 18 6.49 -0.13 0.02
N PHE A 19 7.44 -0.97 0.45
CA PHE A 19 8.76 -0.49 0.85
C PHE A 19 9.50 0.16 -0.31
N GLY A 20 9.54 -0.50 -1.48
CA GLY A 20 10.19 0.02 -2.67
C GLY A 20 9.54 1.32 -3.15
N LEU A 21 8.21 1.34 -3.26
CA LEU A 21 7.47 2.53 -3.68
C LEU A 21 7.68 3.70 -2.72
N GLY A 22 7.55 3.47 -1.42
CA GLY A 22 7.75 4.48 -0.40
C GLY A 22 9.18 5.05 -0.40
N VAL A 23 10.20 4.20 -0.49
CA VAL A 23 11.61 4.65 -0.57
C VAL A 23 11.87 5.44 -1.85
N LEU A 24 11.36 4.97 -3.00
CA LEU A 24 11.54 5.67 -4.27
C LEU A 24 10.91 7.06 -4.26
N PHE A 25 9.69 7.21 -3.77
CA PHE A 25 9.06 8.52 -3.66
C PHE A 25 9.72 9.39 -2.60
N ALA A 26 10.13 8.84 -1.45
CA ALA A 26 10.77 9.62 -0.40
C ALA A 26 12.09 10.27 -0.88
N LEU A 27 12.86 9.57 -1.71
CA LEU A 27 14.17 10.04 -2.18
C LEU A 27 14.12 10.77 -3.52
N PHE A 28 13.20 10.38 -4.41
CA PHE A 28 13.22 10.79 -5.81
C PHE A 28 11.90 11.40 -6.32
N TYR A 29 10.96 11.81 -5.45
CA TYR A 29 9.69 12.38 -5.93
C TYR A 29 9.83 13.53 -6.95
N PRO A 30 10.82 14.47 -6.88
CA PRO A 30 10.88 15.55 -7.86
C PRO A 30 11.15 15.03 -9.28
N ALA A 31 12.07 14.07 -9.39
CA ALA A 31 12.41 13.43 -10.66
C ALA A 31 11.24 12.59 -11.19
N ILE A 32 10.58 11.83 -10.31
CA ILE A 32 9.39 11.03 -10.65
C ILE A 32 8.25 11.94 -11.13
N PHE A 33 7.99 13.05 -10.43
CA PHE A 33 6.92 13.98 -10.79
C PHE A 33 7.20 14.64 -12.14
N SER A 34 8.43 15.09 -12.37
CA SER A 34 8.84 15.65 -13.65
C SER A 34 8.69 14.63 -14.79
N TYR A 35 9.18 13.40 -14.59
CA TYR A 35 9.10 12.34 -15.60
C TYR A 35 7.66 11.94 -15.93
N LEU A 36 6.81 11.85 -14.92
CA LEU A 36 5.39 11.47 -15.06
C LEU A 36 4.46 12.65 -15.33
N SER A 37 5.01 13.86 -15.54
CA SER A 37 4.26 15.10 -15.73
C SER A 37 3.22 15.39 -14.62
N ILE A 38 3.53 14.97 -13.39
CA ILE A 38 2.74 15.29 -12.21
C ILE A 38 3.07 16.73 -11.81
N PRO A 39 2.06 17.60 -11.62
CA PRO A 39 2.29 18.97 -11.17
C PRO A 39 3.10 19.01 -9.87
N SER A 40 4.05 19.94 -9.78
CA SER A 40 4.82 20.16 -8.56
C SER A 40 3.90 20.57 -7.40
N THR A 41 4.20 20.11 -6.20
CA THR A 41 3.46 20.48 -4.99
C THR A 41 4.12 21.66 -4.29
N ASN A 42 3.31 22.56 -3.72
CA ASN A 42 3.79 23.62 -2.83
C ASN A 42 4.16 23.10 -1.43
N SER A 43 3.80 21.85 -1.13
CA SER A 43 3.98 21.23 0.19
C SER A 43 4.67 19.86 0.07
N PRO A 44 5.96 19.84 -0.30
CA PRO A 44 6.71 18.60 -0.55
C PRO A 44 6.80 17.67 0.67
N GLN A 45 6.74 18.23 1.89
CA GLN A 45 6.77 17.48 3.14
C GLN A 45 5.63 16.46 3.25
N TYR A 46 4.45 16.71 2.65
CA TYR A 46 3.35 15.73 2.67
C TYR A 46 3.60 14.58 1.70
N VAL A 47 4.29 14.81 0.58
CA VAL A 47 4.68 13.76 -0.36
C VAL A 47 5.71 12.85 0.28
N VAL A 48 6.78 13.43 0.83
CA VAL A 48 7.83 12.67 1.51
C VAL A 48 7.29 11.97 2.76
N GLY A 49 6.50 12.65 3.58
CA GLY A 49 5.87 12.06 4.76
C GLY A 49 4.96 10.89 4.42
N GLY A 50 4.11 11.03 3.40
CA GLY A 50 3.28 9.93 2.90
C GLY A 50 4.12 8.77 2.38
N ALA A 51 5.18 9.05 1.62
CA ALA A 51 6.07 8.03 1.08
C ALA A 51 6.81 7.25 2.20
N VAL A 52 7.27 7.93 3.24
CA VAL A 52 7.88 7.29 4.42
C VAL A 52 6.86 6.40 5.15
N LEU A 53 5.62 6.86 5.32
CA LEU A 53 4.55 6.04 5.93
C LEU A 53 4.28 4.78 5.09
N ILE A 54 4.19 4.89 3.76
CA ILE A 54 4.04 3.75 2.87
C ILE A 54 5.21 2.76 3.06
N ALA A 55 6.45 3.26 3.14
CA ALA A 55 7.60 2.40 3.40
C ALA A 55 7.51 1.67 4.75
N LEU A 56 7.05 2.35 5.80
CA LEU A 56 6.84 1.74 7.12
C LEU A 56 5.75 0.66 7.10
N PHE A 57 4.67 0.84 6.33
CA PHE A 57 3.70 -0.21 6.10
C PHE A 57 4.31 -1.41 5.37
N GLY A 58 5.23 -1.18 4.42
CA GLY A 58 6.04 -2.24 3.82
C GLY A 58 6.82 -3.06 4.86
N VAL A 59 7.40 -2.41 5.87
CA VAL A 59 8.03 -3.09 7.02
C VAL A 59 7.01 -3.89 7.84
N GLY A 60 5.83 -3.33 8.07
CA GLY A 60 4.72 -4.03 8.73
C GLY A 60 4.32 -5.33 8.01
N PHE A 61 4.19 -5.27 6.68
CA PHE A 61 3.93 -6.45 5.85
C PHE A 61 5.07 -7.47 5.89
N TYR A 62 6.32 -7.02 6.03
CA TYR A 62 7.44 -7.94 6.22
C TYR A 62 7.36 -8.70 7.56
N PHE A 63 6.91 -8.04 8.63
CA PHE A 63 6.68 -8.72 9.91
C PHE A 63 5.55 -9.75 9.83
N LEU A 64 4.48 -9.43 9.10
CA LEU A 64 3.39 -10.38 8.80
C LEU A 64 3.91 -11.58 8.00
N TYR A 65 4.75 -11.35 6.98
CA TYR A 65 5.40 -12.42 6.23
C TYR A 65 6.21 -13.37 7.12
N LYS A 66 6.97 -12.82 8.08
CA LYS A 66 7.78 -13.61 9.01
C LYS A 66 6.93 -14.45 9.96
N ASN A 67 5.88 -13.87 10.51
CA ASN A 67 5.00 -14.57 11.44
C ASN A 67 3.58 -13.98 11.37
N VAL A 68 2.69 -14.67 10.66
CA VAL A 68 1.28 -14.29 10.56
C VAL A 68 0.58 -14.44 11.92
N ASP A 69 0.78 -15.56 12.60
CA ASP A 69 -0.01 -15.91 13.79
C ASP A 69 0.19 -14.92 14.95
N ARG A 70 1.41 -14.40 15.13
CA ARG A 70 1.73 -13.45 16.19
C ARG A 70 1.25 -12.02 15.92
N ASN A 71 1.01 -11.66 14.67
CA ASN A 71 0.86 -10.27 14.22
C ASN A 71 -0.56 -9.93 13.78
N HIS A 72 -1.57 -10.44 14.50
CA HIS A 72 -2.99 -10.24 14.20
C HIS A 72 -3.37 -8.76 14.01
N ASP A 73 -2.97 -7.89 14.93
CA ASP A 73 -3.35 -6.48 14.88
C ASP A 73 -2.68 -5.75 13.70
N LEU A 74 -1.45 -6.13 13.37
CA LEU A 74 -0.78 -5.64 12.16
C LEU A 74 -1.50 -6.11 10.88
N TYR A 75 -2.09 -7.30 10.89
CA TYR A 75 -2.89 -7.79 9.77
C TYR A 75 -4.08 -6.86 9.55
N ILE A 76 -4.85 -6.57 10.61
CA ILE A 76 -5.99 -5.65 10.55
C ILE A 76 -5.54 -4.28 10.03
N LEU A 77 -4.45 -3.73 10.57
CA LEU A 77 -3.90 -2.47 10.09
C LEU A 77 -3.51 -2.51 8.62
N GLY A 78 -2.94 -3.62 8.14
CA GLY A 78 -2.63 -3.82 6.71
C GLY A 78 -3.88 -3.81 5.82
N ILE A 79 -4.97 -4.44 6.26
CA ILE A 79 -6.28 -4.37 5.56
C ILE A 79 -6.79 -2.93 5.53
N LEU A 80 -6.82 -2.25 6.68
CA LEU A 80 -7.32 -0.89 6.79
C LEU A 80 -6.49 0.08 5.95
N PHE A 81 -5.18 -0.08 5.94
CA PHE A 81 -4.27 0.70 5.11
C PHE A 81 -4.61 0.58 3.62
N LYS A 82 -4.64 -0.66 3.09
CA LYS A 82 -4.96 -0.89 1.66
C LYS A 82 -6.37 -0.42 1.31
N LEU A 83 -7.35 -0.71 2.17
CA LEU A 83 -8.72 -0.26 1.97
C LEU A 83 -8.82 1.26 1.92
N SER A 84 -8.15 1.95 2.86
CA SER A 84 -8.18 3.42 2.92
C SER A 84 -7.64 4.06 1.65
N TYR A 85 -6.55 3.54 1.10
CA TYR A 85 -5.97 4.05 -0.14
C TYR A 85 -6.86 3.78 -1.35
N VAL A 86 -7.40 2.56 -1.47
CA VAL A 86 -8.31 2.21 -2.56
C VAL A 86 -9.56 3.10 -2.54
N LEU A 87 -10.18 3.30 -1.38
CA LEU A 87 -11.35 4.16 -1.24
C LEU A 87 -11.02 5.63 -1.56
N MET A 88 -9.89 6.13 -1.05
CA MET A 88 -9.40 7.47 -1.36
C MET A 88 -9.20 7.63 -2.87
N ALA A 89 -8.52 6.68 -3.52
CA ALA A 89 -8.25 6.74 -4.94
C ALA A 89 -9.53 6.71 -5.78
N VAL A 90 -10.47 5.83 -5.45
CA VAL A 90 -11.78 5.77 -6.12
C VAL A 90 -12.54 7.08 -5.96
N TYR A 91 -12.62 7.61 -4.74
CA TYR A 91 -13.33 8.86 -4.46
C TYR A 91 -12.71 10.04 -5.21
N PHE A 92 -11.40 10.28 -5.06
CA PHE A 92 -10.78 11.45 -5.63
C PHE A 92 -10.56 11.36 -7.15
N TYR A 93 -10.51 10.16 -7.72
CA TYR A 93 -10.41 9.97 -9.17
C TYR A 93 -11.78 10.08 -9.86
N PHE A 94 -12.79 9.33 -9.41
CA PHE A 94 -14.08 9.25 -10.11
C PHE A 94 -15.08 10.33 -9.67
N ILE A 95 -15.08 10.69 -8.38
CA ILE A 95 -16.09 11.60 -7.81
C ILE A 95 -15.55 13.03 -7.76
N ALA A 96 -14.45 13.25 -7.04
CA ALA A 96 -13.90 14.61 -6.88
C ALA A 96 -13.10 15.09 -8.11
N LYS A 97 -12.67 14.16 -8.98
CA LYS A 97 -11.90 14.43 -10.21
C LYS A 97 -10.65 15.29 -9.99
N SER A 98 -9.99 15.13 -8.85
CA SER A 98 -8.81 15.89 -8.45
C SER A 98 -7.55 15.04 -8.27
N LEU A 99 -7.67 13.71 -8.35
CA LEU A 99 -6.52 12.81 -8.27
C LEU A 99 -5.85 12.64 -9.64
N HIS A 100 -4.54 12.83 -9.69
CA HIS A 100 -3.77 12.54 -10.90
C HIS A 100 -3.86 11.03 -11.26
N PRO A 101 -4.05 10.65 -12.54
CA PRO A 101 -4.26 9.26 -12.94
C PRO A 101 -3.18 8.28 -12.49
N VAL A 102 -1.92 8.72 -12.42
CA VAL A 102 -0.80 7.90 -11.91
C VAL A 102 -1.07 7.40 -10.48
N PHE A 103 -1.62 8.24 -9.60
CA PHE A 103 -1.93 7.82 -8.24
C PHE A 103 -3.16 6.91 -8.20
N ALA A 104 -4.12 7.09 -9.11
CA ALA A 104 -5.23 6.15 -9.25
C ALA A 104 -4.75 4.75 -9.70
N LEU A 105 -3.69 4.68 -10.52
CA LEU A 105 -3.11 3.42 -10.98
C LEU A 105 -2.57 2.56 -9.83
N PHE A 106 -1.98 3.18 -8.79
CA PHE A 106 -1.50 2.46 -7.61
C PHE A 106 -2.62 1.80 -6.79
N ALA A 107 -3.89 2.19 -6.98
CA ALA A 107 -5.01 1.53 -6.33
C ALA A 107 -5.26 0.12 -6.86
N ILE A 108 -4.78 -0.19 -8.08
CA ILE A 108 -4.94 -1.52 -8.69
C ILE A 108 -4.15 -2.59 -7.92
N PRO A 109 -2.81 -2.50 -7.76
CA PRO A 109 -2.06 -3.47 -6.97
C PRO A 109 -2.55 -3.51 -5.52
N ASP A 110 -2.96 -2.37 -4.95
CA ASP A 110 -3.52 -2.32 -3.59
C ASP A 110 -4.83 -3.11 -3.46
N ALA A 111 -5.74 -3.00 -4.43
CA ALA A 111 -6.97 -3.79 -4.47
C ALA A 111 -6.68 -5.29 -4.67
N LEU A 112 -5.73 -5.63 -5.54
CA LEU A 112 -5.29 -7.02 -5.78
C LEU A 112 -4.68 -7.66 -4.53
N ILE A 113 -4.02 -6.88 -3.68
CA ILE A 113 -3.51 -7.35 -2.37
C ILE A 113 -4.64 -7.37 -1.33
N LEU A 114 -5.48 -6.35 -1.28
CA LEU A 114 -6.55 -6.21 -0.29
C LEU A 114 -7.55 -7.38 -0.31
N ILE A 115 -8.00 -7.78 -1.50
CA ILE A 115 -9.00 -8.85 -1.66
C ILE A 115 -8.54 -10.15 -0.96
N PRO A 116 -7.37 -10.72 -1.28
CA PRO A 116 -6.91 -11.93 -0.61
C PRO A 116 -6.60 -11.71 0.88
N LEU A 117 -6.16 -10.52 1.30
CA LEU A 117 -5.98 -10.23 2.73
C LEU A 117 -7.29 -10.43 3.51
N ILE A 118 -8.40 -9.88 3.02
CA ILE A 118 -9.72 -10.05 3.65
C ILE A 118 -10.14 -11.52 3.65
N LEU A 119 -9.98 -12.21 2.52
CA LEU A 119 -10.38 -13.63 2.39
C LEU A 119 -9.57 -14.56 3.29
N PHE A 120 -8.28 -14.28 3.48
CA PHE A 120 -7.39 -15.12 4.29
C PHE A 120 -7.53 -14.81 5.78
N TYR A 121 -7.81 -13.56 6.16
CA TYR A 121 -7.97 -13.17 7.56
C TYR A 121 -9.00 -14.04 8.28
N LYS A 122 -10.19 -14.20 7.71
CA LYS A 122 -11.26 -15.02 8.29
C LYS A 122 -10.87 -16.50 8.43
N LYS A 123 -10.01 -17.01 7.55
CA LYS A 123 -9.56 -18.42 7.58
C LYS A 123 -8.41 -18.66 8.55
N ILE A 124 -7.66 -17.61 8.91
CA ILE A 124 -6.49 -17.70 9.78
C ILE A 124 -6.89 -17.47 11.24
N TYR A 125 -7.83 -16.54 11.50
CA TYR A 125 -8.20 -16.10 12.85
C TYR A 125 -9.68 -16.29 13.21
N GLY A 126 -10.52 -16.72 12.27
CA GLY A 126 -11.91 -17.09 12.52
C GLY A 126 -12.05 -18.60 12.68
#